data_AF-A0A7Y8E2M5-F1
#
_entry.id   AF-A0A7Y8E2M5-F1
#
_cell.length_a   1.000
_cell.length_b   1.000
_cell.length_c   1.000
_cell.angle_alpha   90.00
_cell.angle_beta   90.00
_cell.angle_gamma   90.00
#
_symmetry.space_group_name_H-M   'P 1'
#
loop_
_entity.id
_entity.type
_entity.pdbx_description
1 polymer ?
#
loop_
_entity_poly.entity_id
_entity_poly.type
_entity_poly.pdbx_seq_one_letter_code
_entity_poly.pdbx_strand_id
1 'polypeptide(L)'
;MQRIKGYHAHIYFDASTIDQARKLCEDAAKLFPLSMGRVHEKPVGPHPDWSCQLAFEPEYIGVVLPWLALHRDGLVVFLHPDTGDDLKDHTDYAIWMGAMRELNLSIF
;
A
#
# COMPACT_ATOMS: atom_id res chain seq x y z
N MET A 1 20.56 -10.29 -10.20
CA MET A 1 19.20 -10.43 -9.67
C MET A 1 18.71 -9.04 -9.32
N GLN A 2 17.52 -8.65 -9.76
CA GLN A 2 16.89 -7.38 -9.36
C GLN A 2 16.66 -7.42 -7.85
N ARG A 3 17.20 -6.45 -7.11
CA ARG A 3 17.13 -6.41 -5.65
C ARG A 3 15.97 -5.52 -5.23
N ILE A 4 15.04 -6.07 -4.45
CA ILE A 4 13.97 -5.31 -3.81
C ILE A 4 14.61 -4.46 -2.71
N LYS A 5 14.38 -3.14 -2.76
CA LYS A 5 14.92 -2.14 -1.82
C LYS A 5 13.94 -1.81 -0.70
N GLY A 6 12.66 -2.08 -0.91
CA GLY A 6 11.57 -1.81 0.02
C GLY A 6 10.26 -2.30 -0.55
N TYR A 7 9.19 -2.06 0.20
CA TYR A 7 7.82 -2.25 -0.25
C TYR A 7 6.98 -1.06 0.17
N HIS A 8 6.00 -0.75 -0.66
CA HIS A 8 4.92 0.17 -0.33
C HIS A 8 3.59 -0.60 -0.32
N ALA A 9 2.81 -0.42 0.74
CA ALA A 9 1.41 -0.80 0.80
C ALA A 9 0.55 0.46 0.82
N HIS A 10 -0.35 0.59 -0.14
CA HIS A 10 -1.35 1.65 -0.20
C HIS A 10 -2.69 1.08 0.26
N ILE A 11 -3.15 1.57 1.40
CA ILE A 11 -4.48 1.25 1.92
C ILE A 11 -5.47 2.15 1.22
N TYR A 12 -6.36 1.58 0.42
CA TYR A 12 -7.38 2.31 -0.33
C TYR A 12 -8.70 2.39 0.44
N PHE A 13 -9.26 3.59 0.45
CA PHE A 13 -10.48 3.93 1.16
C PHE A 13 -11.24 5.03 0.43
N ASP A 14 -12.34 5.47 1.04
CA ASP A 14 -13.13 6.62 0.63
C ASP A 14 -13.66 7.36 1.87
N ALA A 15 -14.55 8.33 1.65
CA ALA A 15 -15.16 9.11 2.73
C ALA A 15 -15.89 8.27 3.78
N SER A 16 -16.42 7.10 3.39
CA SER A 16 -17.15 6.21 4.31
C SER A 16 -16.25 5.35 5.19
N THR A 17 -14.97 5.19 4.81
CA THR A 17 -14.02 4.25 5.42
C THR A 17 -12.73 4.91 5.92
N ILE A 18 -12.66 6.24 5.94
CA ILE A 18 -11.45 7.00 6.33
C ILE A 18 -10.97 6.69 7.74
N ASP A 19 -11.86 6.62 8.73
CA ASP A 19 -11.47 6.36 10.12
C ASP A 19 -10.94 4.94 10.29
N GLN A 20 -11.52 3.98 9.57
CA GLN A 20 -11.07 2.59 9.53
C GLN A 20 -9.66 2.49 8.92
N ALA A 21 -9.44 3.14 7.77
CA ALA A 21 -8.14 3.12 7.09
C ALA A 21 -7.06 3.83 7.92
N ARG A 22 -7.37 4.99 8.51
CA ARG A 22 -6.45 5.70 9.41
C ARG A 22 -6.07 4.83 10.58
N LYS A 23 -7.04 4.20 11.23
CA LYS A 23 -6.79 3.30 12.36
C LYS A 23 -5.88 2.13 11.96
N LEU A 24 -6.15 1.48 10.81
CA LEU A 24 -5.31 0.39 10.31
C LEU A 24 -3.86 0.84 10.11
N CYS A 25 -3.64 1.98 9.46
CA CYS A 25 -2.31 2.53 9.21
C CYS A 25 -1.57 2.89 10.51
N GLU A 26 -2.25 3.52 11.46
CA GLU A 26 -1.68 3.87 12.77
C GLU A 26 -1.33 2.62 13.59
N ASP A 27 -2.17 1.59 13.56
CA ASP A 27 -1.90 0.34 14.27
C ASP A 27 -0.73 -0.42 13.62
N ALA A 28 -0.64 -0.43 12.28
CA ALA A 28 0.52 -0.99 11.58
C ALA A 28 1.83 -0.26 11.95
N ALA A 29 1.80 1.07 12.02
CA ALA A 29 2.95 1.89 12.39
C ALA A 29 3.39 1.73 13.86
N LYS A 30 2.49 1.29 14.75
CA LYS A 30 2.83 0.93 16.14
C LYS A 30 3.45 -0.47 16.25
N LEU A 31 3.06 -1.39 15.36
CA LEU A 31 3.44 -2.80 15.44
C LEU A 31 4.71 -3.13 14.67
N PHE A 32 4.99 -2.40 13.59
CA PHE A 32 6.07 -2.72 12.67
C PHE A 32 6.98 -1.50 12.44
N PRO A 33 8.27 -1.72 12.16
CA PRO A 33 9.19 -0.67 11.75
C PRO A 33 8.91 -0.27 10.29
N LEU A 34 7.86 0.54 10.13
CA LEU A 34 7.41 1.09 8.86
C LEU A 34 7.15 2.59 8.99
N SER A 35 7.16 3.27 7.85
CA SER A 35 6.81 4.69 7.75
C SER A 35 5.38 4.83 7.24
N MET A 36 4.52 5.46 8.04
CA MET A 36 3.17 5.85 7.62
C MET A 36 3.23 7.21 6.90
N GLY A 37 2.73 7.24 5.66
CA GLY A 37 2.59 8.44 4.85
C GLY A 37 1.37 9.28 5.22
N ARG A 38 1.14 10.34 4.44
CA ARG A 38 -0.04 11.18 4.60
C ARG A 38 -1.31 10.40 4.24
N VAL A 39 -2.41 10.69 4.95
CA VAL A 39 -3.75 10.25 4.57
C VAL A 39 -4.26 11.18 3.46
N HIS A 40 -4.38 10.67 2.25
CA HIS A 40 -4.82 11.42 1.07
C HIS A 40 -6.31 11.19 0.82
N GLU A 41 -7.14 12.20 1.10
CA GLU A 41 -8.59 12.19 0.84
C GLU A 41 -8.94 12.57 -0.61
N LYS A 42 -8.12 12.09 -1.55
CA LYS A 42 -8.30 12.23 -3.00
C LYS A 42 -7.36 11.28 -3.74
N PRO A 43 -7.65 10.94 -5.01
CA PRO A 43 -6.70 10.27 -5.88
C PRO A 43 -5.41 11.09 -6.03
N VAL A 44 -4.25 10.43 -5.92
CA VAL A 44 -2.93 11.05 -6.06
C VAL A 44 -2.01 10.11 -6.82
N GLY A 45 -1.29 10.65 -7.79
CA GLY A 45 -0.34 9.88 -8.60
C GLY A 45 -1.05 8.76 -9.38
N PRO A 46 -0.60 7.50 -9.26
CA PRO A 46 -1.19 6.39 -9.98
C PRO A 46 -2.43 5.81 -9.28
N HIS A 47 -2.73 6.26 -8.05
CA HIS A 47 -3.75 5.65 -7.21
C HIS A 47 -5.14 6.23 -7.53
N PRO A 48 -6.12 5.38 -7.88
CA PRO A 48 -7.47 5.83 -8.28
C PRO A 48 -8.39 6.15 -7.10
N ASP A 49 -8.08 5.63 -5.92
CA ASP A 49 -8.84 5.81 -4.67
C ASP A 49 -8.14 6.79 -3.72
N TRP A 50 -8.80 7.16 -2.62
CA TRP A 50 -8.12 7.81 -1.49
C TRP A 50 -7.16 6.80 -0.86
N SER A 51 -6.01 7.25 -0.37
CA SER A 51 -5.02 6.30 0.12
C SER A 51 -4.10 6.80 1.23
N CYS A 52 -3.54 5.85 1.97
CA CYS A 52 -2.45 6.06 2.90
C CYS A 52 -1.36 5.01 2.63
N GLN A 53 -0.14 5.47 2.42
CA GLN A 53 1.01 4.63 2.13
C GLN A 53 1.65 4.15 3.44
N LEU A 54 2.06 2.89 3.47
CA LEU A 54 2.93 2.29 4.48
C LEU A 54 4.20 1.81 3.76
N ALA A 55 5.36 2.36 4.12
CA ALA A 55 6.64 2.01 3.51
C ALA A 55 7.52 1.22 4.50
N PHE A 56 8.10 0.10 4.06
CA PHE A 56 8.92 -0.76 4.92
C PHE A 56 10.02 -1.51 4.18
N GLU A 57 11.06 -1.88 4.92
CA GLU A 57 12.22 -2.61 4.39
C GLU A 57 11.87 -4.08 4.02
N PRO A 58 12.60 -4.69 3.07
CA PRO A 58 12.25 -6.01 2.53
C PRO A 58 12.12 -7.12 3.56
N GLU A 59 12.90 -7.10 4.65
CA GLU A 59 12.85 -8.10 5.70
C GLU A 59 11.51 -8.18 6.44
N TYR A 60 10.70 -7.11 6.41
CA TYR A 60 9.42 -7.06 7.12
C TYR A 60 8.23 -7.57 6.29
N ILE A 61 8.43 -7.92 5.02
CA ILE A 61 7.33 -8.41 4.17
C ILE A 61 6.64 -9.64 4.76
N GLY A 62 7.42 -10.54 5.37
CA GLY A 62 6.92 -11.78 5.97
C GLY A 62 6.01 -11.57 7.19
N VAL A 63 5.99 -10.36 7.77
CA VAL A 63 5.15 -10.03 8.92
C VAL A 63 4.08 -8.98 8.60
N VAL A 64 4.39 -7.98 7.77
CA VAL A 64 3.45 -6.91 7.41
C VAL A 64 2.36 -7.42 6.47
N LEU A 65 2.72 -8.17 5.42
CA LEU A 65 1.77 -8.70 4.44
C LEU A 65 0.69 -9.58 5.10
N PRO A 66 1.03 -10.63 5.88
CA PRO A 66 0.00 -11.45 6.51
C PRO A 66 -0.82 -10.69 7.56
N TRP A 67 -0.22 -9.72 8.27
CA TRP A 67 -0.98 -8.90 9.20
C TRP A 67 -2.03 -8.04 8.50
N LEU A 68 -1.67 -7.37 7.40
CA LEU A 68 -2.62 -6.62 6.57
C LEU A 68 -3.73 -7.52 6.01
N ALA A 69 -3.37 -8.72 5.55
CA ALA A 69 -4.35 -9.68 5.03
C ALA A 69 -5.42 -10.05 6.07
N LEU A 70 -5.05 -10.14 7.35
CA LEU A 70 -5.94 -10.47 8.47
C LEU A 70 -6.71 -9.27 9.03
N HIS A 71 -6.14 -8.06 8.98
CA HIS A 71 -6.68 -6.90 9.69
C HIS A 71 -7.29 -5.82 8.80
N ARG A 72 -7.17 -5.92 7.46
CA ARG A 72 -7.69 -4.91 6.52
C ARG A 72 -9.21 -4.72 6.57
N ASP A 73 -9.96 -5.65 7.18
CA ASP A 73 -11.40 -5.55 7.44
C ASP A 73 -12.23 -5.03 6.24
N GLY A 74 -11.95 -5.58 5.06
CA GLY A 74 -12.63 -5.21 3.81
C GLY A 74 -11.95 -4.14 2.97
N LEU A 75 -11.04 -3.33 3.52
CA LEU A 75 -10.27 -2.33 2.76
C LEU A 75 -9.41 -2.99 1.67
N VAL A 76 -9.25 -2.30 0.55
CA VAL A 76 -8.38 -2.75 -0.54
C VAL A 76 -6.94 -2.35 -0.21
N VAL A 77 -6.00 -3.26 -0.45
CA VAL A 77 -4.56 -2.97 -0.30
C VAL A 77 -3.87 -3.24 -1.62
N PHE A 78 -3.22 -2.20 -2.15
CA PHE A 78 -2.28 -2.29 -3.26
C PHE A 78 -0.86 -2.32 -2.69
N LEU A 79 -0.11 -3.39 -2.90
CA LEU A 79 1.28 -3.52 -2.44
C LEU A 79 2.19 -3.72 -3.64
N HIS A 80 3.35 -3.06 -3.65
CA HIS A 80 4.37 -3.29 -4.65
C HIS A 80 5.78 -3.25 -4.04
N PRO A 81 6.76 -3.96 -4.64
CA PRO A 81 8.16 -3.77 -4.28
C PRO A 81 8.70 -2.45 -4.83
N ASP A 82 9.81 -1.98 -4.26
CA ASP A 82 10.62 -0.91 -4.85
C ASP A 82 11.88 -1.53 -5.44
N THR A 83 11.93 -1.66 -6.77
CA THR A 83 13.07 -2.19 -7.49
C THR A 83 13.85 -1.12 -8.23
N GLY A 84 13.25 0.07 -8.41
CA GLY A 84 13.75 1.19 -9.20
C GLY A 84 13.26 1.20 -10.65
N ASP A 85 12.28 0.35 -10.98
CA ASP A 85 11.50 0.41 -12.22
C ASP A 85 10.05 0.66 -11.82
N ASP A 86 9.72 1.94 -11.56
CA ASP A 86 8.45 2.32 -10.94
C ASP A 86 7.23 1.82 -11.73
N LEU A 87 7.30 1.82 -13.06
CA LEU A 87 6.21 1.31 -13.89
C LEU A 87 5.98 -0.19 -13.64
N LYS A 88 7.04 -1.01 -13.70
CA LYS A 88 6.90 -2.46 -13.45
C LYS A 88 6.56 -2.78 -12.02
N ASP A 89 7.10 -2.02 -11.07
CA ASP A 89 6.75 -2.12 -9.66
C ASP A 89 5.23 -1.98 -9.51
N HIS A 90 4.62 -1.03 -10.23
CA HIS A 90 3.17 -0.78 -10.16
C HIS A 90 2.30 -1.65 -11.07
N THR A 91 2.86 -2.34 -12.07
CA THR A 91 2.12 -3.23 -12.98
C THR A 91 2.43 -4.70 -12.75
N ASP A 92 3.63 -5.13 -13.14
CA ASP A 92 4.02 -6.51 -13.28
C ASP A 92 4.27 -7.17 -11.93
N TYR A 93 4.67 -6.36 -10.94
CA TYR A 93 5.03 -6.80 -9.59
C TYR A 93 3.98 -6.43 -8.53
N ALA A 94 2.81 -5.96 -8.97
CA ALA A 94 1.70 -5.60 -8.12
C ALA A 94 1.14 -6.80 -7.35
N ILE A 95 0.88 -6.59 -6.05
CA ILE A 95 0.25 -7.54 -5.15
C ILE A 95 -1.02 -6.89 -4.60
N TRP A 96 -2.16 -7.57 -4.73
CA TRP A 96 -3.45 -7.04 -4.31
C TRP A 96 -4.09 -7.88 -3.21
N MET A 97 -4.71 -7.19 -2.25
CA MET A 97 -5.62 -7.79 -1.28
C MET A 97 -7.00 -7.16 -1.40
N GLY A 98 -8.02 -7.99 -1.61
CA GLY A 98 -9.37 -7.51 -1.93
C GLY A 98 -9.56 -7.34 -3.44
N ALA A 99 -10.12 -6.20 -3.85
CA ALA A 99 -10.33 -5.90 -5.27
C ALA A 99 -9.05 -5.34 -5.93
N MET A 100 -8.81 -5.68 -7.19
CA MET A 100 -7.82 -5.00 -8.01
C MET A 100 -8.40 -3.68 -8.53
N ARG A 101 -7.61 -2.60 -8.50
CA ARG A 101 -7.98 -1.32 -9.09
C ARG A 101 -7.16 -1.04 -10.34
N GLU A 102 -7.78 -0.39 -11.31
CA GLU A 102 -7.08 0.13 -12.48
C GLU A 102 -6.32 1.39 -12.09
N LEU A 103 -4.99 1.32 -12.10
CA LEU A 103 -4.13 2.45 -11.75
C LEU A 103 -4.02 3.43 -12.92
N ASN A 104 -3.82 4.71 -12.60
CA ASN A 104 -3.47 5.72 -13.59
C ASN A 104 -1.97 5.66 -13.92
N LEU A 105 -1.61 4.92 -14.96
CA LEU A 105 -0.19 4.71 -15.33
C LEU A 105 0.44 5.84 -16.15
N SER A 106 -0.30 6.89 -16.49
CA SER A 106 0.18 7.99 -17.36
C SER A 106 1.29 8.86 -16.77
N ILE A 107 1.64 8.63 -15.50
CA ILE A 107 2.58 9.45 -14.74
C ILE A 107 3.99 8.86 -14.62
N PHE A 108 4.19 7.61 -15.08
CA PHE A 108 5.47 6.91 -15.04
C PHE A 108 6.35 7.22 -16.25
#